data_AF-A0A7C2NFB8-F1
#
_entry.id   AF-A0A7C2NFB8-F1
#
_cell.length_a   1.000
_cell.length_b   1.000
_cell.length_c   1.000
_cell.angle_alpha   90.00
_cell.angle_beta   90.00
_cell.angle_gamma   90.00
#
_symmetry.space_group_name_H-M   'P 1'
#
loop_
_entity.id
_entity.type
_entity.pdbx_description
1 polymer ?
#
loop_
_entity_poly.entity_id
_entity_poly.type
_entity_poly.pdbx_seq_one_letter_code
_entity_poly.pdbx_strand_id
1 'polypeptide(L)'
;MRARVDAMKPSRPGRTRTADAYPPPQFWRRGNYLPYLAFGSCGLLLLAVGFGILRLVWLLGDGDPAAWRALFEAYAHPAYLAFHAFALVALTWFTFRFFRLFPKTQPPKLGPFKRPPDAVFLLGLGGAFVVASALAALVLGGALP
;
A
#
# COMPACT_ATOMS: atom_id res chain seq x y z
N MET A 1 13.00 45.26 -1.95
CA MET A 1 11.80 45.72 -2.70
C MET A 1 10.60 44.97 -2.15
N ARG A 2 9.73 45.59 -1.34
CA ARG A 2 8.54 44.92 -0.78
C ARG A 2 7.50 44.76 -1.90
N ALA A 3 7.03 43.54 -2.16
CA ALA A 3 5.95 43.30 -3.12
C ALA A 3 4.71 44.10 -2.68
N ARG A 4 4.13 44.91 -3.59
CA ARG A 4 2.87 45.62 -3.33
C ARG A 4 1.75 44.57 -3.27
N VAL A 5 1.36 44.20 -2.06
CA VAL A 5 0.25 43.26 -1.78
C VAL A 5 -1.04 43.72 -2.45
N ASP A 6 -1.22 45.03 -2.61
CA ASP A 6 -2.38 45.64 -3.26
C ASP A 6 -2.48 45.36 -4.77
N ALA A 7 -1.39 44.98 -5.43
CA ALA A 7 -1.40 44.68 -6.87
C ALA A 7 -2.17 43.40 -7.22
N MET A 8 -2.40 42.52 -6.23
CA MET A 8 -3.17 41.29 -6.41
C MET A 8 -4.66 41.43 -6.03
N LYS A 9 -5.08 42.60 -5.54
CA LYS A 9 -6.48 42.81 -5.13
C LYS A 9 -7.33 43.12 -6.37
N PRO A 10 -8.28 42.25 -6.75
CA PRO A 10 -9.13 42.53 -7.91
C PRO A 10 -9.95 43.80 -7.66
N SER A 11 -10.11 44.62 -8.71
CA SER A 11 -10.79 45.93 -8.64
C SER A 11 -12.28 45.85 -8.26
N ARG A 12 -12.87 44.66 -8.40
CA ARG A 12 -14.19 44.31 -7.89
C ARG A 12 -14.09 42.95 -7.21
N PRO A 13 -14.63 42.78 -5.99
CA PRO A 13 -14.79 41.45 -5.41
C PRO A 13 -15.62 40.63 -6.39
N GLY A 14 -15.01 39.60 -6.99
CA GLY A 14 -15.76 38.65 -7.79
C GLY A 14 -16.86 38.06 -6.92
N ARG A 15 -18.04 37.81 -7.48
CA ARG A 15 -19.08 37.05 -6.80
C ARG A 15 -18.57 35.62 -6.64
N THR A 16 -17.82 35.35 -5.58
CA THR A 16 -17.44 34.01 -5.19
C THR A 16 -18.73 33.31 -4.86
N ARG A 17 -19.28 32.57 -5.84
CA ARG A 17 -20.28 31.56 -5.55
C ARG A 17 -19.58 30.61 -4.61
N THR A 18 -19.91 30.69 -3.32
CA THR A 18 -19.51 29.66 -2.36
C THR A 18 -20.09 28.38 -2.91
N ALA A 19 -19.24 27.54 -3.48
CA ALA A 19 -19.63 26.19 -3.83
C ALA A 19 -20.14 25.54 -2.55
N ASP A 20 -21.22 24.78 -2.63
CA ASP A 20 -21.75 24.11 -1.45
C ASP A 20 -20.65 23.21 -0.86
N ALA A 21 -20.49 23.25 0.46
CA ALA A 21 -19.39 22.60 1.16
C ALA A 21 -19.51 21.07 1.25
N TYR A 22 -20.23 20.43 0.32
CA TYR A 22 -20.39 18.99 0.26
C TYR A 22 -19.79 18.41 -1.03
N PRO A 23 -19.12 17.24 -0.95
CA PRO A 23 -18.69 16.54 -2.14
C PRO A 23 -19.93 16.10 -2.95
N PRO A 24 -19.86 16.07 -4.29
CA PRO A 24 -20.97 15.61 -5.11
C PRO A 24 -21.29 14.13 -4.80
N PRO A 25 -22.53 13.66 -4.99
CA PRO A 25 -22.98 12.31 -4.60
C PRO A 25 -22.12 11.13 -5.10
N GLN A 26 -21.37 11.33 -6.19
CA GLN A 26 -20.51 10.32 -6.80
C GLN A 26 -19.03 10.73 -6.82
N PHE A 27 -18.60 11.56 -5.87
CA PHE A 27 -17.22 12.06 -5.84
C PHE A 27 -16.18 10.94 -5.86
N TRP A 28 -16.46 9.83 -5.17
CA TRP A 28 -15.58 8.67 -5.08
C TRP A 28 -15.34 7.96 -6.42
N ARG A 29 -16.22 8.13 -7.41
CA ARG A 29 -16.07 7.59 -8.77
C ARG A 29 -15.29 8.51 -9.71
N ARG A 30 -15.02 9.76 -9.29
CA ARG A 30 -14.40 10.77 -10.16
C ARG A 30 -12.88 10.71 -10.08
N GLY A 31 -12.20 10.97 -11.20
CA GLY A 31 -10.75 11.10 -11.25
C GLY A 31 -10.00 9.93 -10.59
N ASN A 32 -9.11 10.25 -9.66
CA ASN A 32 -8.23 9.27 -8.99
C ASN A 32 -8.77 8.73 -7.66
N TYR A 33 -10.04 9.01 -7.31
CA TYR A 33 -10.59 8.56 -6.02
C TYR A 33 -10.78 7.04 -5.96
N LEU A 34 -11.19 6.38 -7.04
CA LEU A 34 -11.33 4.92 -7.07
C LEU A 34 -10.00 4.18 -6.79
N PRO A 35 -8.90 4.46 -7.53
CA PRO A 35 -7.60 3.88 -7.19
C PRO A 35 -7.10 4.24 -5.80
N TYR A 36 -7.46 5.41 -5.27
CA TYR A 36 -7.11 5.81 -3.90
C TYR A 36 -7.87 4.98 -2.86
N LEU A 37 -9.18 4.77 -3.05
CA LEU A 37 -10.00 3.92 -2.19
C LEU A 37 -9.56 2.46 -2.26
N ALA A 38 -9.26 1.94 -3.46
CA ALA A 38 -8.72 0.60 -3.63
C ALA A 38 -7.36 0.43 -2.95
N PHE A 39 -6.52 1.47 -2.99
CA PHE A 39 -5.24 1.47 -2.26
C PHE A 39 -5.47 1.44 -0.74
N GLY A 40 -6.41 2.24 -0.22
CA GLY A 40 -6.77 2.23 1.19
C GLY A 40 -7.42 0.93 1.66
N SER A 41 -8.27 0.31 0.84
CA SER A 41 -8.97 -0.93 1.19
C SER A 41 -8.04 -2.14 1.30
N CYS A 42 -6.85 -2.11 0.69
CA CYS A 42 -5.82 -3.14 0.89
C CYS A 42 -5.38 -3.27 2.36
N GLY A 43 -5.60 -2.25 3.19
CA GLY A 43 -5.42 -2.34 4.64
C GLY A 43 -6.31 -3.41 5.29
N LEU A 44 -7.52 -3.63 4.78
CA LEU A 44 -8.40 -4.70 5.27
C LEU A 44 -7.86 -6.09 4.93
N LEU A 45 -7.22 -6.24 3.77
CA LEU A 45 -6.57 -7.49 3.38
C LEU A 45 -5.34 -7.77 4.24
N LEU A 46 -4.51 -6.76 4.49
CA LEU A 46 -3.38 -6.86 5.42
C LEU A 46 -3.85 -7.30 6.80
N LEU A 47 -4.93 -6.71 7.32
CA LEU A 47 -5.49 -7.05 8.62
C LEU A 47 -5.99 -8.50 8.64
N ALA A 48 -6.74 -8.93 7.63
CA ALA A 48 -7.27 -10.30 7.55
C ALA A 48 -6.16 -11.36 7.47
N VAL A 49 -5.15 -11.15 6.61
CA VAL A 49 -3.99 -12.04 6.50
C VAL A 49 -3.17 -12.01 7.79
N GLY A 50 -2.97 -10.84 8.39
CA GLY A 50 -2.27 -10.66 9.66
C GLY A 50 -2.91 -11.45 10.81
N PHE A 51 -4.24 -11.41 10.94
CA PHE A 51 -4.94 -12.24 11.93
C PHE A 51 -4.78 -13.75 11.67
N GLY A 52 -4.76 -14.18 10.41
CA GLY A 52 -4.46 -15.56 10.06
C GLY A 52 -3.07 -15.99 10.52
N ILE A 53 -2.05 -15.16 10.27
CA ILE A 53 -0.67 -15.40 10.71
C ILE A 53 -0.58 -15.41 12.24
N LEU A 54 -1.21 -14.46 12.94
CA LEU A 54 -1.22 -14.43 14.40
C LEU A 54 -1.83 -15.70 15.00
N ARG A 55 -2.91 -16.21 14.41
CA ARG A 55 -3.51 -17.49 14.81
C ARG A 55 -2.54 -18.66 14.61
N LEU A 56 -1.81 -18.70 13.50
CA LEU A 56 -0.79 -19.73 13.27
C LEU A 56 0.32 -19.65 14.33
N VAL A 57 0.84 -18.45 14.63
CA VAL A 57 1.86 -18.26 15.66
C VAL A 57 1.38 -18.74 17.03
N TRP A 58 0.11 -18.46 17.36
CA TRP A 58 -0.48 -18.92 18.62
C TRP A 58 -0.54 -20.44 18.71
N LEU A 59 -1.05 -21.11 17.68
CA LEU A 59 -1.12 -22.57 17.63
C LEU A 59 0.27 -23.23 17.63
N LEU A 60 1.26 -22.60 17.01
CA LEU A 60 2.64 -23.07 17.05
C LEU A 60 3.20 -23.01 18.48
N GLY A 61 2.85 -21.96 19.23
CA GLY A 61 3.23 -21.81 20.64
C GLY A 61 2.56 -22.83 21.56
N ASP A 62 1.31 -23.20 21.29
CA ASP A 62 0.58 -24.23 22.05
C ASP A 62 1.14 -25.65 21.82
N GLY A 63 1.83 -25.87 20.70
CA GLY A 63 2.50 -27.13 20.40
C GLY A 63 1.57 -28.30 20.07
N ASP A 64 0.26 -28.05 19.88
CA ASP A 64 -0.74 -29.08 19.55
C ASP A 64 -0.68 -29.45 18.05
N PRO A 65 -0.16 -30.65 17.70
CA PRO A 65 -0.02 -31.06 16.30
C PRO A 65 -1.37 -31.37 15.63
N ALA A 66 -2.42 -31.67 16.41
CA ALA A 66 -3.75 -31.94 15.87
C ALA A 66 -4.44 -30.62 15.47
N ALA A 67 -4.42 -29.62 16.35
CA ALA A 67 -4.94 -28.29 16.04
C ALA A 67 -4.19 -27.62 14.88
N TRP A 68 -2.87 -27.81 14.81
CA TRP A 68 -2.06 -27.36 13.67
C TRP A 68 -2.54 -27.97 12.36
N ARG A 69 -2.63 -29.30 12.27
CA ARG A 69 -3.07 -30.01 11.04
C ARG A 69 -4.48 -29.64 10.62
N ALA A 70 -5.41 -29.58 11.58
CA ALA A 70 -6.80 -29.21 11.30
C ALA A 70 -6.91 -27.80 10.68
N LEU A 71 -6.03 -26.87 11.05
CA LEU A 71 -6.01 -25.54 10.44
C LEU A 71 -5.52 -25.59 8.99
N PHE A 72 -4.47 -26.36 8.69
CA PHE A 72 -3.98 -26.51 7.31
C PHE A 72 -5.02 -27.18 6.41
N GLU A 73 -5.77 -28.15 6.92
CA GLU A 73 -6.91 -28.73 6.20
C GLU A 73 -7.99 -27.68 5.92
N ALA A 74 -8.31 -26.82 6.88
CA ALA A 74 -9.23 -25.71 6.65
C ALA A 74 -8.69 -24.70 5.61
N TYR A 75 -7.37 -24.47 5.57
CA TYR A 75 -6.74 -23.58 4.61
C TYR A 75 -6.67 -24.15 3.20
N ALA A 76 -6.77 -25.48 3.04
CA ALA A 76 -6.88 -26.12 1.74
C ALA A 76 -8.25 -25.87 1.06
N HIS A 77 -9.23 -25.29 1.76
CA HIS A 77 -10.53 -24.97 1.19
C HIS A 77 -10.41 -24.00 0.00
N PRO A 78 -11.07 -24.25 -1.15
CA PRO A 78 -10.87 -23.47 -2.37
C PRO A 78 -11.19 -21.98 -2.22
N ALA A 79 -12.18 -21.63 -1.41
CA ALA A 79 -12.49 -20.21 -1.13
C ALA A 79 -11.36 -19.51 -0.36
N TYR A 80 -10.65 -20.23 0.52
CA TYR A 80 -9.51 -19.68 1.26
C TYR A 80 -8.31 -19.47 0.33
N LEU A 81 -8.06 -20.44 -0.57
CA LEU A 81 -7.05 -20.31 -1.62
C LEU A 81 -7.34 -19.14 -2.57
N ALA A 82 -8.60 -19.00 -3.02
CA ALA A 82 -9.02 -17.89 -3.87
C ALA A 82 -8.84 -16.53 -3.17
N PHE A 83 -9.19 -16.44 -1.88
CA PHE A 83 -8.95 -15.25 -1.07
C PHE A 83 -7.45 -14.92 -0.99
N HIS A 84 -6.57 -15.91 -0.74
CA HIS A 84 -5.13 -15.68 -0.67
C HIS A 84 -4.51 -15.31 -2.01
N ALA A 85 -4.97 -15.91 -3.12
CA ALA A 85 -4.55 -15.53 -4.46
C ALA A 85 -4.95 -14.08 -4.78
N PHE A 86 -6.19 -13.70 -4.45
CA PHE A 86 -6.64 -12.32 -4.57
C PHE A 86 -5.82 -11.38 -3.68
N ALA A 87 -5.59 -11.73 -2.42
CA ALA A 87 -4.79 -10.95 -1.50
C ALA A 87 -3.36 -10.77 -2.01
N LEU A 88 -2.73 -11.82 -2.56
CA LEU A 88 -1.40 -11.75 -3.13
C LEU A 88 -1.33 -10.73 -4.28
N VAL A 89 -2.28 -10.78 -5.22
CA VAL A 89 -2.33 -9.84 -6.35
C VAL A 89 -2.58 -8.41 -5.86
N ALA A 90 -3.58 -8.22 -5.00
CA ALA A 90 -3.96 -6.92 -4.48
C ALA A 90 -2.84 -6.27 -3.64
N LEU A 91 -2.19 -7.04 -2.77
CA LEU A 91 -1.10 -6.56 -1.93
C LEU A 91 0.18 -6.32 -2.73
N THR A 92 0.44 -7.09 -3.79
CA THR A 92 1.54 -6.80 -4.73
C THR A 92 1.30 -5.48 -5.45
N TRP A 93 0.09 -5.26 -5.96
CA TRP A 93 -0.30 -3.98 -6.57
C TRP A 93 -0.18 -2.81 -5.57
N PHE A 94 -0.66 -3.01 -4.34
CA PHE A 94 -0.54 -2.05 -3.25
C PHE A 94 0.93 -1.69 -3.00
N THR A 95 1.83 -2.68 -2.88
CA THR A 95 3.25 -2.47 -2.63
C THR A 95 3.91 -1.63 -3.73
N PHE A 96 3.69 -1.95 -5.00
CA PHE A 96 4.27 -1.15 -6.08
C PHE A 96 3.69 0.28 -6.15
N ARG A 97 2.41 0.45 -5.78
CA ARG A 97 1.81 1.78 -5.67
C ARG A 97 2.38 2.56 -4.48
N PHE A 98 2.62 1.89 -3.36
CA PHE A 98 3.24 2.46 -2.17
C PHE A 98 4.68 2.89 -2.45
N PHE A 99 5.46 2.10 -3.18
CA PHE A 99 6.83 2.47 -3.60
C PHE A 99 6.88 3.79 -4.39
N ARG A 100 5.86 4.09 -5.20
CA ARG A 100 5.75 5.36 -5.93
C ARG A 100 5.55 6.59 -5.04
N LEU A 101 5.23 6.40 -3.76
CA LEU A 101 5.11 7.49 -2.80
C LEU A 101 6.46 7.88 -2.20
N PHE A 102 7.41 6.96 -2.08
CA PHE A 102 8.70 7.20 -1.42
C PHE A 102 9.52 8.32 -2.05
N PRO A 103 9.71 8.39 -3.39
CA PRO A 103 10.44 9.51 -3.96
C PRO A 103 9.77 10.84 -3.61
N LYS A 104 8.44 10.91 -3.58
CA LYS A 104 7.71 12.16 -3.31
C LYS A 104 7.92 12.69 -1.89
N THR A 105 8.28 11.83 -0.94
CA THR A 105 8.55 12.23 0.44
C THR A 105 10.01 12.60 0.70
N GLN A 106 10.91 12.38 -0.26
CA GLN A 106 12.32 12.70 -0.09
C GLN A 106 12.61 14.19 -0.33
N PRO A 107 13.42 14.84 0.55
CA PRO A 107 13.84 16.21 0.33
C PRO A 107 14.69 16.36 -0.95
N PRO A 108 14.78 17.56 -1.55
CA PRO A 108 15.58 17.79 -2.77
C PRO A 108 17.08 17.49 -2.61
N LYS A 109 17.60 17.55 -1.37
CA LYS A 109 18.99 17.23 -1.02
C LYS A 109 19.02 16.25 0.16
N LEU A 110 19.99 15.34 0.14
CA LEU A 110 20.27 14.39 1.20
C LEU A 110 21.64 14.75 1.80
N GLY A 111 21.63 15.67 2.76
CA GLY A 111 22.86 16.25 3.32
C GLY A 111 23.67 16.99 2.25
N PRO A 112 24.97 16.65 2.04
CA PRO A 112 25.79 17.28 1.00
C PRO A 112 25.44 16.78 -0.41
N PHE A 113 24.71 15.68 -0.55
CA PHE A 113 24.43 15.06 -1.85
C PHE A 113 23.10 15.52 -2.44
N LYS A 114 23.04 15.56 -3.78
CA LYS A 114 21.78 15.72 -4.51
C LYS A 114 20.96 14.43 -4.37
N ARG A 115 19.64 14.57 -4.23
CA ARG A 115 18.73 13.43 -4.24
C ARG A 115 18.88 12.63 -5.55
N PRO A 116 18.95 11.28 -5.48
CA PRO A 116 18.95 10.41 -6.65
C PRO A 116 17.69 10.55 -7.52
N PRO A 117 17.75 10.21 -8.81
CA PRO A 117 16.55 10.14 -9.66
C PRO A 117 15.50 9.16 -9.12
N ASP A 118 14.22 9.48 -9.31
CA ASP A 118 13.09 8.65 -8.86
C ASP A 118 13.18 7.21 -9.35
N ALA A 119 13.67 7.00 -10.58
CA ALA A 119 13.88 5.68 -11.15
C ALA A 119 14.81 4.82 -10.29
N VAL A 120 15.86 5.39 -9.70
CA VAL A 120 16.81 4.67 -8.84
C VAL A 120 16.10 4.16 -7.58
N PHE A 121 15.26 4.99 -6.95
CA PHE A 121 14.46 4.58 -5.79
C PHE A 121 13.49 3.45 -6.14
N LEU A 122 12.77 3.59 -7.26
CA LEU A 122 11.76 2.60 -7.68
C LEU A 122 12.39 1.27 -8.07
N LEU A 123 13.53 1.30 -8.76
CA LEU A 123 14.27 0.09 -9.12
C LEU A 123 14.87 -0.58 -7.88
N GLY A 124 15.42 0.20 -6.94
CA GLY A 124 15.95 -0.33 -5.69
C GLY A 124 14.86 -0.99 -4.85
N LEU A 125 13.74 -0.31 -4.61
CA LEU A 125 12.61 -0.86 -3.84
C LEU A 125 11.96 -2.06 -4.54
N GLY A 126 11.70 -1.96 -5.84
CA GLY A 126 11.13 -3.05 -6.63
C GLY A 126 12.04 -4.26 -6.71
N GLY A 127 13.34 -4.04 -6.93
CA GLY A 127 14.36 -5.10 -6.94
C GLY A 127 14.48 -5.79 -5.59
N ALA A 128 14.58 -5.02 -4.50
CA ALA A 128 14.62 -5.56 -3.15
C ALA A 128 13.36 -6.39 -2.83
N PHE A 129 12.18 -5.92 -3.22
CA PHE A 129 10.93 -6.65 -3.07
C PHE A 129 10.96 -7.99 -3.81
N VAL A 130 11.31 -8.00 -5.10
CA VAL A 130 11.38 -9.24 -5.89
C VAL A 130 12.38 -10.22 -5.30
N VAL A 131 13.58 -9.76 -4.93
CA VAL A 131 14.62 -10.60 -4.33
C VAL A 131 14.14 -11.17 -3.00
N ALA A 132 13.59 -10.34 -2.10
CA ALA A 132 13.11 -10.80 -0.80
C ALA A 132 11.95 -11.80 -0.94
N SER A 133 11.00 -11.54 -1.84
CA SER A 133 9.89 -12.46 -2.12
C SER A 133 10.37 -13.79 -2.72
N ALA A 134 11.32 -13.75 -3.65
CA ALA A 134 11.91 -14.96 -4.23
C ALA A 134 12.65 -15.78 -3.19
N LEU A 135 13.48 -15.13 -2.35
CA LEU A 135 14.18 -15.81 -1.25
C LEU A 135 13.19 -16.44 -0.27
N ALA A 136 12.14 -15.71 0.14
CA ALA A 136 11.11 -16.25 1.01
C ALA A 136 10.40 -17.46 0.39
N ALA A 137 10.06 -17.40 -0.90
CA ALA A 137 9.44 -18.52 -1.61
C ALA A 137 10.38 -19.74 -1.71
N LEU A 138 11.67 -19.52 -1.94
CA LEU A 138 12.67 -20.59 -2.01
C LEU A 138 12.89 -21.28 -0.65
N VAL A 139 12.99 -20.50 0.43
CA VAL A 139 13.12 -21.04 1.79
C VAL A 139 11.86 -21.79 2.20
N LEU A 140 10.69 -21.17 2.05
CA LEU A 140 9.41 -21.80 2.41
C LEU A 140 9.05 -23.00 1.52
N GLY A 141 9.54 -23.02 0.28
CA GLY A 141 9.42 -24.16 -0.64
C GLY A 141 10.45 -25.26 -0.41
N GLY A 142 11.39 -25.09 0.53
CA GLY A 142 12.43 -26.07 0.84
C GLY A 142 13.56 -26.18 -0.19
N ALA A 143 13.65 -25.23 -1.14
CA ALA A 143 14.74 -25.16 -2.11
C ALA A 143 16.02 -24.57 -1.50
N LEU A 144 15.88 -23.80 -0.41
CA LEU A 144 16.96 -23.26 0.40
C LEU A 144 16.69 -23.58 1.89
N PRO A 145 17.75 -23.75 2.71
CA PRO A 145 17.62 -23.96 4.14
C PRO A 145 17.10 -22.73 4.89
#